data_AF-A0A844DP43-F1
#
_entry.id   AF-A0A844DP43-F1
#
_cell.length_a   1.000
_cell.length_b   1.000
_cell.length_c   1.000
_cell.angle_alpha   90.00
_cell.angle_beta   90.00
_cell.angle_gamma   90.00
#
_symmetry.space_group_name_H-M   'P 1'
#
loop_
_entity.id
_entity.type
_entity.pdbx_description
1 polymer ?
#
loop_
_entity_poly.entity_id
_entity_poly.type
_entity_poly.pdbx_seq_one_letter_code
_entity_poly.pdbx_strand_id
1 'polypeptide(L)'
;MLIIFSVNDQKITHDLKGQLVAGSVDIVQAAFKFDSSWDELDKIVVFTSSACPKPVPVQFADEAFYIPKDVLKPGKLYVSVVGFGLDGRKKTTQKWDIMQAITVQKCGDDRQC
;
A
#
# COMPACT_ATOMS: atom_id res chain seq x y z
N MET A 1 -7.07 12.04 -3.95
CA MET A 1 -5.95 11.63 -4.83
C MET A 1 -6.02 10.12 -5.01
N LEU A 2 -5.87 9.63 -6.24
CA LEU A 2 -5.85 8.19 -6.54
C LEU A 2 -4.43 7.79 -6.95
N ILE A 3 -3.92 6.69 -6.38
CA ILE A 3 -2.69 6.03 -6.80
C ILE A 3 -3.06 4.71 -7.43
N ILE A 4 -2.65 4.48 -8.68
CA ILE A 4 -2.87 3.23 -9.38
C ILE A 4 -1.60 2.40 -9.30
N PHE A 5 -1.67 1.29 -8.56
CA PHE A 5 -0.64 0.27 -8.51
C PHE A 5 -0.82 -0.72 -9.65
N SER A 6 0.24 -1.01 -10.39
CA SER A 6 0.27 -2.07 -11.39
C SER A 6 1.08 -3.24 -10.84
N VAL A 7 0.47 -4.42 -10.77
CA VAL A 7 1.08 -5.65 -10.29
C VAL A 7 1.24 -6.59 -11.48
N ASN A 8 2.46 -6.68 -12.00
CA ASN A 8 2.81 -7.55 -13.11
C ASN A 8 3.76 -8.61 -12.59
N ASP A 9 3.33 -9.87 -12.63
CA ASP A 9 3.97 -10.99 -11.95
C ASP A 9 4.28 -10.65 -10.47
N GLN A 10 5.50 -10.84 -9.97
CA GLN A 10 5.86 -10.51 -8.58
C GLN A 10 6.40 -9.07 -8.42
N LYS A 11 6.19 -8.21 -9.41
CA LYS A 11 6.64 -6.82 -9.38
C LYS A 11 5.45 -5.87 -9.25
N ILE A 12 5.57 -4.89 -8.37
CA ILE A 12 4.61 -3.82 -8.19
C ILE A 12 5.24 -2.47 -8.60
N THR A 13 4.48 -1.65 -9.31
CA THR A 13 4.82 -0.26 -9.68
C THR A 13 3.61 0.64 -9.41
N HIS A 14 3.78 1.97 -9.47
CA HIS A 14 2.68 2.92 -9.30
C HIS A 14 2.81 4.12 -10.24
N ASP A 15 1.71 4.87 -10.41
CA ASP A 15 1.64 6.06 -11.26
C ASP A 15 1.87 7.40 -10.52
N LEU A 16 2.03 7.38 -9.19
CA LEU A 16 2.23 8.59 -8.40
C LEU A 16 3.40 9.44 -8.94
N LYS A 17 3.06 10.67 -9.36
CA LYS A 17 4.03 11.69 -9.80
C LYS A 17 4.31 12.64 -8.63
N GLY A 18 5.36 12.35 -7.87
CA GLY A 18 5.79 13.17 -6.74
C GLY A 18 5.79 12.41 -5.41
N GLN A 19 5.80 13.16 -4.31
CA GLN A 19 5.80 12.59 -2.96
C GLN A 19 4.37 12.46 -2.44
N LEU A 20 4.10 11.35 -1.73
CA LEU A 20 2.88 11.19 -0.96
C LEU A 20 2.95 12.10 0.26
N VAL A 21 1.87 12.77 0.65
CA VAL A 21 1.89 13.65 1.82
C VAL A 21 1.44 12.84 3.04
N ALA A 22 2.27 12.75 4.08
CA ALA A 22 1.91 12.06 5.33
C ALA A 22 0.63 12.65 5.93
N GLY A 23 -0.15 11.86 6.68
CA GLY A 23 -1.39 12.33 7.29
C GLY A 23 -2.54 12.64 6.32
N SER A 24 -2.42 12.32 5.03
CA SER A 24 -3.49 12.49 4.03
C SER A 24 -4.61 11.44 4.16
N VAL A 25 -5.08 11.23 5.38
CA VAL A 25 -6.16 10.30 5.76
C VAL A 25 -7.44 10.71 5.03
N ASP A 26 -8.19 9.73 4.54
CA ASP A 26 -9.44 9.90 3.78
C ASP A 26 -9.31 10.73 2.48
N ILE A 27 -8.08 11.05 2.07
CA ILE A 27 -7.78 11.80 0.85
C ILE A 27 -7.13 10.90 -0.20
N VAL A 28 -6.27 9.97 0.22
CA VAL A 28 -5.49 9.12 -0.69
C VAL A 28 -6.09 7.74 -0.79
N GLN A 29 -6.47 7.38 -2.00
CA GLN A 29 -6.97 6.05 -2.35
C GLN A 29 -5.93 5.29 -3.17
N ALA A 30 -5.94 3.97 -3.03
CA ALA A 30 -5.16 3.05 -3.83
C ALA A 30 -6.10 2.18 -4.66
N ALA A 31 -5.80 2.04 -5.95
CA ALA A 31 -6.39 1.04 -6.84
C ALA A 31 -5.28 0.11 -7.34
N PHE A 32 -5.63 -1.12 -7.66
CA PHE A 32 -4.67 -2.13 -8.12
C PHE A 32 -5.12 -2.72 -9.46
N LYS A 33 -4.19 -2.82 -10.39
CA LYS A 33 -4.34 -3.52 -11.67
C LYS A 33 -3.41 -4.71 -11.66
N PHE A 34 -3.97 -5.91 -11.74
CA PHE A 34 -3.22 -7.15 -11.78
C PHE A 34 -3.15 -7.68 -13.21
N ASP A 35 -2.01 -8.26 -13.58
CA ASP A 35 -1.95 -9.09 -14.79
C ASP A 35 -2.61 -10.47 -14.54
N SER A 36 -2.78 -11.22 -15.62
CA SER A 36 -3.46 -12.52 -15.58
C SER A 36 -2.74 -13.58 -14.74
N SER A 37 -1.50 -13.33 -14.29
CA SER A 37 -0.76 -14.25 -13.43
C SER A 37 -1.27 -14.27 -11.98
N TRP A 38 -2.21 -13.38 -11.65
CA TRP A 38 -2.87 -13.26 -10.35
C TRP A 38 -4.35 -13.65 -10.39
N ASP A 39 -4.84 -14.12 -11.53
CA ASP A 39 -6.20 -14.63 -11.67
C ASP A 39 -6.41 -15.81 -10.72
N GLU A 40 -7.64 -15.97 -10.23
CA GLU A 40 -8.05 -17.03 -9.29
C GLU A 40 -7.35 -16.99 -7.90
N LEU A 41 -6.52 -15.97 -7.64
CA LEU A 41 -5.94 -15.76 -6.32
C LEU A 41 -6.80 -14.81 -5.49
N ASP A 42 -7.03 -15.18 -4.23
CA ASP A 42 -7.47 -14.26 -3.18
C ASP A 42 -6.31 -13.34 -2.80
N LYS A 43 -6.51 -12.02 -2.91
CA LYS A 43 -5.43 -11.03 -2.83
C LYS A 43 -5.53 -10.21 -1.55
N ILE A 44 -4.41 -10.11 -0.84
CA ILE A 44 -4.25 -9.26 0.33
C ILE A 44 -3.17 -8.24 0.01
N VAL A 45 -3.54 -6.95 0.04
CA VAL A 45 -2.58 -5.85 -0.04
C VAL A 45 -2.03 -5.59 1.35
N VAL A 46 -0.72 -5.52 1.48
CA VAL A 46 -0.03 -5.29 2.75
C VAL A 46 0.70 -3.97 2.67
N PHE A 47 0.29 -3.03 3.53
CA PHE A 47 0.96 -1.76 3.71
C PHE A 47 1.88 -1.81 4.92
N THR A 48 3.01 -1.12 4.88
CA THR A 48 3.89 -0.98 6.05
C THR A 48 4.55 0.39 6.01
N SER A 49 4.62 1.09 7.13
CA SER A 49 5.38 2.34 7.21
C SER A 49 6.79 2.06 7.73
N SER A 50 7.80 2.77 7.21
CA SER A 50 9.14 2.74 7.81
C SER A 50 9.16 3.32 9.22
N ALA A 51 8.22 4.22 9.55
CA ALA A 51 8.11 4.82 10.88
C ALA A 51 7.48 3.87 11.91
N CYS A 52 6.70 2.89 11.44
CA CYS A 52 6.07 1.89 12.29
C CYS A 52 5.98 0.56 11.51
N PRO A 53 6.89 -0.40 11.77
CA PRO A 53 7.02 -1.61 10.93
C PRO A 53 5.91 -2.65 11.14
N LYS A 54 4.80 -2.28 11.79
CA LYS A 54 3.61 -3.13 11.93
C LYS A 54 2.87 -3.17 10.59
N PRO A 55 2.77 -4.33 9.92
CA PRO A 55 2.05 -4.42 8.66
C PRO A 55 0.54 -4.27 8.85
N VAL A 56 -0.11 -3.61 7.89
CA VAL A 56 -1.56 -3.48 7.83
C VAL A 56 -2.07 -4.22 6.60
N PRO A 57 -2.63 -5.43 6.75
CA PRO A 57 -3.23 -6.17 5.65
C PRO A 57 -4.62 -5.63 5.33
N VAL A 58 -4.94 -5.55 4.04
CA VAL A 58 -6.23 -5.15 3.50
C VAL A 58 -6.65 -6.17 2.45
N GLN A 59 -7.81 -6.78 2.63
CA GLN A 59 -8.38 -7.68 1.62
C GLN A 59 -8.72 -6.86 0.37
N PHE A 60 -8.23 -7.28 -0.79
CA PHE A 60 -8.56 -6.65 -2.05
C PHE A 60 -9.95 -7.11 -2.53
N ALA A 61 -10.75 -6.17 -3.03
CA ALA A 61 -12.13 -6.40 -3.46
C ALA A 61 -12.45 -5.71 -4.81
N ASP A 62 -11.47 -5.65 -5.72
CA ASP A 62 -11.61 -5.08 -7.08
C ASP A 62 -12.00 -3.59 -7.16
N GLU A 63 -12.02 -2.89 -6.03
CA GLU A 63 -12.34 -1.47 -5.92
C GLU A 63 -11.18 -0.66 -5.35
N ALA A 64 -11.19 0.65 -5.62
CA ALA A 64 -10.28 1.58 -4.96
C ALA A 64 -10.67 1.73 -3.48
N PHE A 65 -9.68 1.82 -2.61
CA PHE A 65 -9.90 1.99 -1.18
C PHE A 65 -8.92 2.98 -0.56
N TYR A 66 -9.29 3.59 0.57
CA TYR A 66 -8.42 4.52 1.28
C TYR A 66 -7.21 3.80 1.86
N ILE A 67 -6.02 4.38 1.67
CA ILE A 67 -4.80 3.87 2.29
C ILE A 67 -4.96 3.96 3.83
N PRO A 68 -4.67 2.89 4.59
CA PRO A 68 -4.86 2.92 6.04
C PRO A 68 -4.12 4.07 6.70
N LYS A 69 -4.79 4.80 7.59
CA LYS A 69 -4.20 5.95 8.29
C LYS A 69 -2.92 5.62 9.05
N ASP A 70 -2.83 4.39 9.57
CA ASP A 70 -1.71 3.94 10.41
C ASP A 70 -0.37 3.88 9.65
N VAL A 71 -0.42 3.81 8.32
CA VAL A 71 0.78 3.78 7.46
C VAL A 71 1.11 5.12 6.80
N LEU A 72 0.20 6.10 6.86
CA LEU A 72 0.38 7.46 6.32
C LEU A 72 1.20 8.34 7.27
N LYS A 73 2.42 7.88 7.61
CA LYS A 73 3.35 8.56 8.51
C LYS A 73 4.59 9.05 7.73
N PRO A 74 5.27 10.11 8.19
CA PRO A 74 6.53 10.54 7.57
C PRO A 74 7.52 9.40 7.36
N GLY A 75 8.17 9.33 6.19
CA GLY A 75 9.11 8.27 5.85
C GLY A 75 8.71 7.51 4.59
N LYS A 76 8.96 6.20 4.53
CA LYS A 76 8.62 5.35 3.38
C LYS A 76 7.34 4.57 3.66
N LEU A 77 6.42 4.56 2.70
CA LEU A 77 5.32 3.63 2.62
C LEU A 77 5.74 2.42 1.77
N TYR A 78 5.66 1.22 2.32
CA TYR A 78 5.90 -0.03 1.60
C TYR A 78 4.60 -0.68 1.15
N VAL A 79 4.53 -0.85 -0.16
CA VAL A 79 3.63 -1.59 -1.06
C VAL A 79 3.91 -3.09 -1.22
N SER A 80 3.09 -4.04 -0.79
CA SER A 80 3.19 -5.43 -1.30
C SER A 80 1.85 -6.13 -1.41
N VAL A 81 1.76 -7.19 -2.22
CA VAL A 81 0.57 -8.03 -2.35
C VAL A 81 0.93 -9.49 -2.11
N VAL A 82 0.04 -10.20 -1.40
CA VAL A 82 0.08 -11.65 -1.21
C VAL A 82 -1.17 -12.24 -1.84
N GLY A 83 -0.99 -13.27 -2.68
CA GLY A 83 -2.07 -14.00 -3.34
C GLY A 83 -2.12 -15.44 -2.84
N PHE A 84 -3.33 -15.95 -2.59
CA PHE A 84 -3.59 -17.31 -2.15
C PHE A 84 -4.55 -18.00 -3.14
N GLY A 85 -4.13 -19.13 -3.70
CA GLY A 85 -4.97 -19.97 -4.56
C GLY A 85 -5.65 -21.08 -3.75
N LEU A 86 -6.81 -21.54 -4.22
CA LEU A 86 -7.57 -22.63 -3.58
C LEU A 86 -6.80 -23.97 -3.54
N ASP A 87 -5.81 -24.13 -4.42
CA ASP A 87 -4.93 -25.30 -4.48
C ASP A 87 -3.68 -25.18 -3.59
N GLY A 88 -3.67 -24.20 -2.68
CA GLY A 88 -2.55 -23.96 -1.78
C GLY A 88 -1.40 -23.17 -2.40
N ARG A 89 -1.53 -22.70 -3.64
CA ARG A 89 -0.56 -21.77 -4.24
C ARG A 89 -0.47 -20.50 -3.40
N LYS A 90 0.76 -20.02 -3.17
CA LYS A 90 1.04 -18.73 -2.57
C LYS A 90 1.95 -17.92 -3.50
N LYS A 91 1.52 -16.71 -3.83
CA LYS A 91 2.29 -15.74 -4.61
C LYS A 91 2.51 -14.48 -3.78
N THR A 92 3.67 -13.84 -3.92
CA THR A 92 3.97 -12.61 -3.16
C THR A 92 4.81 -11.67 -4.00
N THR A 93 4.47 -10.39 -4.03
CA THR A 93 5.29 -9.39 -4.73
C THR A 93 6.54 -9.04 -3.94
N GLN A 94 7.53 -8.46 -4.61
CA GLN A 94 8.53 -7.63 -3.94
C GLN A 94 7.85 -6.45 -3.21
N LYS A 95 8.50 -5.93 -2.18
CA LYS A 95 8.08 -4.70 -1.50
C LYS A 95 8.54 -3.50 -2.32
N TRP A 96 7.64 -2.55 -2.55
CA TRP A 96 7.96 -1.31 -3.25
C TRP A 96 7.74 -0.11 -2.35
N ASP A 97 8.69 0.82 -2.31
CA ASP A 97 8.59 2.00 -1.47
C ASP A 97 8.09 3.24 -2.20
N ILE A 98 7.26 4.01 -1.51
CA ILE A 98 6.81 5.35 -1.88
C ILE A 98 7.30 6.30 -0.79
N MET A 99 8.03 7.36 -1.18
CA MET A 99 8.47 8.38 -0.24
C MET A 99 7.31 9.29 0.17
N GLN A 100 7.13 9.43 1.48
CA GLN A 100 6.15 10.31 2.10
C GLN A 100 6.81 11.60 2.57
N ALA A 101 6.40 12.73 2.00
CA ALA A 101 6.72 14.07 2.45
C ALA A 101 6.12 14.33 3.84
N ILE A 102 6.84 15.10 4.63
CA ILE A 102 6.36 15.60 5.93
C ILE A 102 5.30 16.67 5.67
N THR A 103 4.10 16.50 6.23
CA THR A 103 3.20 17.64 6.48
C THR A 103 3.79 18.49 7.58
N VAL A 104 3.69 19.81 7.46
CA VAL A 104 4.01 20.73 8.56
C VAL A 104 2.97 20.53 9.67
N GLN A 105 3.10 19.46 10.46
CA GLN A 105 2.32 19.23 11.67
C GLN A 105 2.99 19.97 12.82
N LYS A 106 2.17 20.63 13.64
CA LYS A 106 2.62 21.29 14.86
C LYS A 106 3.37 20.27 15.72
N CYS A 107 4.50 20.70 16.29
CA CYS A 107 5.30 19.94 17.24
C CYS A 107 4.39 19.49 18.40
N GLY A 108 4.04 18.19 18.49
CA GLY A 108 3.25 17.68 19.62
C GLY A 108 2.44 16.41 19.38
N ASP A 109 1.96 16.10 18.17
CA ASP A 109 1.04 14.97 17.99
C ASP A 109 1.77 13.61 17.91
N ASP A 110 1.78 12.96 19.07
CA ASP A 110 1.80 11.51 19.35
C ASP A 110 2.54 10.58 18.38
N ARG A 111 3.79 10.30 18.77
CA ARG A 111 4.57 9.15 18.29
C ARG A 111 4.09 7.84 18.93
N GLN A 112 2.81 7.49 18.80
CA GLN A 112 2.33 6.17 19.19
C GLN A 112 2.12 5.28 17.95
N CYS A 113 2.96 4.25 17.92
CA CYS A 113 2.62 2.91 17.47
C CYS A 113 1.92 2.20 18.65
#